data_AF-A0A7V5W614-F1
#
_entry.id   AF-A0A7V5W614-F1
#
_cell.length_a   1.000
_cell.length_b   1.000
_cell.length_c   1.000
_cell.angle_alpha   90.00
_cell.angle_beta   90.00
_cell.angle_gamma   90.00
#
_symmetry.space_group_name_H-M   'P 1'
#
loop_
_entity.id
_entity.type
_entity.pdbx_description
1 polymer ?
#
loop_
_entity_poly.entity_id
_entity_poly.type
_entity_poly.pdbx_seq_one_letter_code
_entity_poly.pdbx_strand_id
1 'polypeptide(L)'
;MWGLSRLAEERARMPALRISGRVSLRSLSGALRDERESISLRGLGMTREHLTPDQRRAVETLDRSLLVTAGPGAGKTRVLVERVLRILESGLASMEEIVAITFTNKAANEMKTKIRLALRELARRAPSRRWQEAKRQLETAAISTIHGFCARLLRAYPVEAQVDPEFIILDEFRSRVLLMRAVEEVIEENLEAEDAVIGRLVIGYSRRGLIEAIADLYMMVRTLGMSLEQVIALTERERRTSAEYRAAVERLGKIVERLEVFPKPTERMAAQIADFVRAYRLYGPLLRLEPRIEDAPVLEECLRALRDARVEKRGRMSELAAEVDACLEEIELTFYDAGAGEVIAALGHLLQQVDERYMALKREMIGLDYEDLQWKARELLRTHATIADSLRREIKFLLVDEFQDTNALQKEIIDLLRGGGDRPQLFIVGDAKQSIYNFRGAAVEVFLRAQREL
;
A
#
# COMPACT_ATOMS: atom_id res chain seq x y z
N MET A 1 15.51 -11.91 -12.25
CA MET A 1 16.44 -10.86 -11.77
C MET A 1 16.95 -10.00 -12.95
N TRP A 2 16.07 -9.36 -13.71
CA TRP A 2 16.42 -8.38 -14.74
C TRP A 2 15.36 -7.29 -14.72
N GLY A 3 15.72 -6.12 -14.18
CA GLY A 3 14.78 -5.02 -13.94
C GLY A 3 15.28 -3.91 -12.99
N LEU A 4 16.52 -3.99 -12.48
CA LEU A 4 17.08 -3.00 -11.55
C LEU A 4 18.36 -2.30 -12.03
N SER A 5 18.74 -2.47 -13.30
CA SER A 5 20.02 -1.92 -13.83
C SER A 5 19.88 -0.64 -14.65
N ARG A 6 18.71 0.03 -14.63
CA ARG A 6 18.50 1.31 -15.38
C ARG A 6 18.19 2.54 -14.52
N LEU A 7 18.19 2.40 -13.19
CA LEU A 7 17.98 3.52 -12.24
C LEU A 7 19.24 3.93 -11.46
N ALA A 8 20.38 3.27 -11.71
CA ALA A 8 21.63 3.57 -11.02
C ALA A 8 22.49 4.66 -11.71
N GLU A 9 22.21 5.03 -12.96
CA GLU A 9 23.04 5.98 -13.73
C GLU A 9 22.59 7.46 -13.68
N GLU A 10 21.42 7.79 -13.12
CA GLU A 10 20.99 9.20 -12.94
C GLU A 10 21.29 9.80 -11.56
N ARG A 11 21.99 9.06 -10.68
CA ARG A 11 22.34 9.53 -9.33
C ARG A 11 23.62 10.37 -9.24
N ALA A 12 24.33 10.56 -10.36
CA ALA A 12 25.64 11.22 -10.39
C ALA A 12 25.63 12.52 -11.20
N ARG A 13 24.75 13.48 -10.88
CA ARG A 13 24.85 14.87 -11.38
C ARG A 13 23.94 15.87 -10.63
N MET A 14 24.21 16.14 -9.35
CA MET A 14 23.83 17.42 -8.73
C MET A 14 24.90 17.87 -7.72
N PRO A 15 25.28 19.16 -7.72
CA PRO A 15 26.43 19.67 -6.98
C PRO A 15 26.16 19.83 -5.48
N ALA A 16 27.20 19.58 -4.68
CA ALA A 16 27.20 19.78 -3.24
C ALA A 16 27.08 21.28 -2.88
N LEU A 17 25.98 21.66 -2.24
CA LEU A 17 25.82 22.97 -1.61
C LEU A 17 26.47 22.93 -0.21
N ARG A 18 27.67 23.53 -0.11
CA ARG A 18 28.32 23.90 1.15
C ARG A 18 27.54 25.04 1.80
N ILE A 19 27.07 24.85 3.04
CA ILE A 19 26.65 25.97 3.89
C ILE A 19 27.77 26.24 4.90
N SER A 20 28.47 27.34 4.65
CA SER A 20 29.40 27.99 5.58
C SER A 20 28.62 29.05 6.36
N GLY A 21 28.74 29.06 7.68
CA GLY A 21 28.24 30.16 8.51
C GLY A 21 28.17 29.81 10.00
N ARG A 22 29.26 30.09 10.73
CA ARG A 22 29.23 30.18 12.20
C ARG A 22 28.39 31.40 12.59
N VAL A 23 27.43 31.22 13.49
CA VAL A 23 26.91 32.33 14.33
C VAL A 23 27.08 31.94 15.80
N SER A 24 27.68 32.88 16.52
CA SER A 24 28.15 32.82 17.90
C SER A 24 27.02 32.66 18.92
N LEU A 25 27.15 31.69 19.84
CA LEU A 25 26.39 31.59 21.07
C LEU A 25 26.89 32.61 22.09
N ARG A 26 26.36 33.83 22.07
CA ARG A 26 26.40 34.82 23.18
C ARG A 26 25.61 36.07 22.79
N SER A 27 24.34 36.16 23.20
CA SER A 27 23.63 37.39 23.59
C SER A 27 22.10 37.22 23.49
N LEU A 28 21.48 36.44 24.36
CA LEU A 28 20.04 36.60 24.67
C LEU A 28 19.78 36.31 26.17
N SER A 29 20.59 36.94 27.03
CA SER A 29 20.20 37.22 28.42
C SER A 29 19.56 38.60 28.44
N GLY A 30 18.27 38.68 28.11
CA GLY A 30 17.56 39.96 28.08
C GLY A 30 16.30 40.01 27.22
N ALA A 31 15.38 39.05 27.34
CA ALA A 31 14.00 39.17 26.84
C ALA A 31 13.09 38.09 27.47
N LEU A 32 13.03 38.04 28.80
CA LEU A 32 12.00 37.31 29.54
C LEU A 32 10.96 38.30 30.09
N ARG A 33 10.41 39.14 29.21
CA ARG A 33 9.26 40.00 29.50
C ARG A 33 8.32 40.03 28.29
N ASP A 34 7.13 39.47 28.51
CA ASP A 34 5.88 39.74 27.77
C ASP A 34 5.75 39.37 26.28
N GLU A 35 6.11 38.15 25.88
CA GLU A 35 5.55 37.53 24.66
C GLU A 35 4.28 36.71 24.95
N ARG A 36 3.27 37.36 25.54
CA ARG A 36 1.86 36.96 25.35
C ARG A 36 1.26 37.82 24.24
N GLU A 37 1.88 37.79 23.06
CA GLU A 37 1.20 38.27 21.87
C GLU A 37 -0.02 37.38 21.62
N SER A 38 -1.19 38.00 21.60
CA SER A 38 -2.43 37.35 21.20
C SER A 38 -2.28 36.86 19.76
N ILE A 39 -2.02 35.56 19.57
CA ILE A 39 -2.07 34.93 18.25
C ILE A 39 -3.49 35.13 17.71
N SER A 40 -3.65 36.08 16.80
CA SER A 40 -4.93 36.37 16.18
C SER A 40 -5.25 35.32 15.13
N LEU A 41 -6.54 35.06 14.88
CA LEU A 41 -7.00 34.21 13.78
C LEU A 41 -6.41 34.62 12.41
N ARG A 42 -6.09 35.91 12.23
CA ARG A 42 -5.41 36.41 11.02
C ARG A 42 -3.97 35.91 10.91
N GLY A 43 -3.21 35.87 12.02
CA GLY A 43 -1.84 35.35 12.04
C GLY A 43 -1.75 33.83 11.81
N LEU A 44 -2.83 33.10 12.10
CA LEU A 44 -2.96 31.67 11.80
C LEU A 44 -3.56 31.37 10.42
N GLY A 45 -3.91 32.41 9.64
CA GLY A 45 -4.62 32.27 8.38
C GLY A 45 -6.02 31.66 8.51
N MET A 46 -6.65 31.69 9.68
CA MET A 46 -7.96 31.07 9.97
C MET A 46 -9.07 32.12 10.04
N THR A 47 -9.31 32.81 8.94
CA THR A 47 -10.54 33.59 8.74
C THR A 47 -11.28 33.07 7.51
N ARG A 48 -12.57 32.77 7.68
CA ARG A 48 -13.43 32.36 6.55
C ARG A 48 -13.53 33.43 5.45
N GLU A 49 -13.24 34.68 5.78
CA GLU A 49 -13.17 35.81 4.85
C GLU A 49 -12.09 35.65 3.77
N HIS A 50 -11.08 34.80 3.99
CA HIS A 50 -9.98 34.57 3.04
C HIS A 50 -9.99 33.15 2.45
N LEU A 51 -11.14 32.47 2.42
CA LEU A 51 -11.29 31.20 1.69
C LEU A 51 -11.61 31.50 0.23
N THR A 52 -10.99 30.76 -0.69
CA THR A 52 -11.39 30.78 -2.10
C THR A 52 -12.84 30.26 -2.24
N PRO A 53 -13.55 30.56 -3.34
CA PRO A 53 -14.91 30.04 -3.55
C PRO A 53 -15.01 28.52 -3.40
N ASP A 54 -14.01 27.77 -3.89
CA ASP A 54 -13.99 26.30 -3.78
C ASP A 54 -13.66 25.82 -2.37
N GLN A 55 -12.72 26.47 -1.67
CA GLN A 55 -12.47 26.19 -0.26
C GLN A 55 -13.71 26.46 0.60
N ARG A 56 -14.41 27.57 0.34
CA ARG A 56 -15.66 27.91 1.02
C ARG A 56 -16.73 26.85 0.76
N ARG A 57 -16.92 26.44 -0.50
CA ARG A 57 -17.85 25.37 -0.86
C ARG A 57 -17.52 24.07 -0.14
N ALA A 58 -16.24 23.71 -0.08
CA ALA A 58 -15.75 22.53 0.63
C ALA A 58 -15.92 22.62 2.16
N VAL A 59 -15.97 23.82 2.75
CA VAL A 59 -16.22 24.02 4.20
C VAL A 59 -17.71 24.04 4.52
N GLU A 60 -18.53 24.64 3.67
CA GLU A 60 -19.95 24.92 3.93
C GLU A 60 -20.90 23.76 3.54
N THR A 61 -20.49 22.89 2.62
CA THR A 61 -21.30 21.73 2.19
C THR A 61 -21.23 20.61 3.22
N LEU A 62 -22.17 20.55 4.16
CA LEU A 62 -22.20 19.59 5.28
C LEU A 62 -23.33 18.55 5.20
N ASP A 63 -24.21 18.67 4.21
CA ASP A 63 -25.42 17.89 4.00
C ASP A 63 -25.18 16.57 3.25
N ARG A 64 -24.00 16.39 2.66
CA ARG A 64 -23.62 15.22 1.85
C ARG A 64 -22.14 14.89 2.00
N SER A 65 -21.79 13.67 1.59
CA SER A 65 -20.40 13.24 1.47
C SER A 65 -19.73 13.96 0.30
N LEU A 66 -18.45 14.29 0.44
CA LEU A 66 -17.72 15.14 -0.52
C LEU A 66 -16.27 14.69 -0.64
N LEU A 67 -15.79 14.58 -1.88
CA LEU A 67 -14.39 14.42 -2.21
C LEU A 67 -13.83 15.73 -2.78
N VAL A 68 -12.68 16.15 -2.25
CA VAL A 68 -11.99 17.38 -2.66
C VAL A 68 -10.61 17.02 -3.21
N THR A 69 -10.43 17.24 -4.50
CA THR A 69 -9.11 17.14 -5.15
C THR A 69 -8.34 18.44 -4.92
N ALA A 70 -7.19 18.37 -4.26
CA ALA A 70 -6.42 19.54 -3.86
C ALA A 70 -4.90 19.35 -4.07
N GLY A 71 -4.30 20.17 -4.93
CA GLY A 71 -2.87 20.18 -5.18
C GLY A 71 -2.01 20.66 -3.99
N PRO A 72 -0.67 20.62 -4.09
CA PRO A 72 0.21 21.15 -3.05
C PRO A 72 -0.06 22.64 -2.82
N GLY A 73 -0.07 23.07 -1.56
CA GLY A 73 -0.32 24.48 -1.21
C GLY A 73 -1.78 24.95 -1.36
N ALA A 74 -2.73 24.09 -1.79
CA ALA A 74 -4.15 24.44 -1.91
C ALA A 74 -4.87 24.67 -0.57
N GLY A 75 -4.18 24.50 0.55
CA GLY A 75 -4.73 24.74 1.89
C GLY A 75 -5.59 23.60 2.45
N LYS A 76 -5.31 22.33 2.08
CA LYS A 76 -6.02 21.13 2.57
C LYS A 76 -6.29 21.16 4.07
N THR A 77 -5.23 21.31 4.87
CA THR A 77 -5.32 21.36 6.33
C THR A 77 -6.18 22.53 6.83
N ARG A 78 -6.11 23.69 6.16
CA ARG A 78 -6.94 24.85 6.50
C ARG A 78 -8.42 24.55 6.24
N VAL A 79 -8.75 23.95 5.10
CA VAL A 79 -10.11 23.52 4.76
C VAL A 79 -10.63 22.52 5.79
N LEU A 80 -9.85 21.51 6.16
CA LEU A 80 -10.25 20.52 7.18
C LEU A 80 -10.53 21.17 8.54
N VAL A 81 -9.64 22.05 9.01
CA VAL A 81 -9.83 22.76 10.29
C VAL A 81 -11.07 23.65 10.25
N GLU A 82 -11.22 24.47 9.21
CA GLU A 82 -12.40 25.35 9.05
C GLU A 82 -13.70 24.55 8.93
N ARG A 83 -13.66 23.38 8.28
CA ARG A 83 -14.80 22.46 8.19
C ARG A 83 -15.20 21.91 9.55
N VAL A 84 -14.25 21.48 10.38
CA VAL A 84 -14.52 21.07 11.78
C VAL A 84 -15.19 22.22 12.54
N LEU A 85 -14.64 23.43 12.45
CA LEU A 85 -15.22 24.60 13.12
C LEU A 85 -16.63 24.92 12.60
N ARG A 86 -16.89 24.74 11.31
CA ARG A 86 -18.21 24.94 10.69
C ARG A 86 -19.23 23.90 11.15
N ILE A 87 -18.83 22.63 11.23
CA ILE A 87 -19.67 21.56 11.78
C ILE A 87 -20.09 21.91 13.22
N LEU A 88 -19.12 22.26 14.06
CA LEU A 88 -19.38 22.67 15.43
C LEU A 88 -20.29 23.91 15.49
N GLU A 89 -19.97 24.96 14.73
CA GLU A 89 -20.78 26.19 14.71
C GLU A 89 -22.24 25.95 14.32
N SER A 90 -22.47 25.08 13.32
CA SER A 90 -23.82 24.74 12.85
C SER A 90 -24.64 23.95 13.88
N GLY A 91 -24.00 23.33 14.87
CA GLY A 91 -24.65 22.44 15.84
C GLY A 91 -25.04 21.08 15.26
N LEU A 92 -24.56 20.72 14.07
CA LEU A 92 -24.82 19.41 13.46
C LEU A 92 -24.15 18.27 14.22
N ALA A 93 -22.99 18.53 14.84
CA ALA A 93 -22.27 17.56 15.66
C ALA A 93 -21.48 18.25 16.79
N SER A 94 -21.22 17.51 17.87
CA SER A 94 -20.23 17.84 18.89
C SER A 94 -18.83 17.39 18.45
N MET A 95 -17.80 17.72 19.23
CA MET A 95 -16.42 17.36 18.88
C MET A 95 -16.16 15.84 18.93
N GLU A 96 -16.87 15.13 19.81
CA GLU A 96 -16.75 13.66 19.97
C GLU A 96 -17.43 12.89 18.83
N GLU A 97 -18.40 13.52 18.15
CA GLU A 97 -19.12 12.95 17.00
C GLU A 97 -18.38 13.19 15.66
N ILE A 98 -17.15 13.74 15.72
CA ILE A 98 -16.30 14.01 14.56
C ILE A 98 -15.05 13.11 14.64
N VAL A 99 -14.86 12.29 13.61
CA VAL A 99 -13.63 11.51 13.41
C VAL A 99 -12.83 12.16 12.29
N ALA A 100 -11.57 12.47 12.54
CA ALA A 100 -10.62 13.01 11.56
C ALA A 100 -9.36 12.13 11.50
N ILE A 101 -9.18 11.47 10.35
CA ILE A 101 -8.06 10.57 10.06
C ILE A 101 -7.06 11.31 9.17
N THR A 102 -5.78 11.24 9.54
CA THR A 102 -4.66 11.83 8.78
C THR A 102 -3.59 10.78 8.50
N PHE A 103 -2.70 11.02 7.54
CA PHE A 103 -1.63 10.07 7.21
C PHE A 103 -0.53 9.98 8.27
N THR A 104 -0.21 11.08 8.97
CA THR A 104 0.89 11.11 9.95
C THR A 104 0.49 11.67 11.30
N ASN A 105 1.16 11.21 12.37
CA ASN A 105 0.98 11.76 13.72
C ASN A 105 1.29 13.25 13.77
N LYS A 106 2.24 13.74 12.95
CA LYS A 106 2.56 15.15 12.83
C LYS A 106 1.37 15.95 12.28
N ALA A 107 0.74 15.48 11.21
CA ALA A 107 -0.43 16.12 10.61
C ALA A 107 -1.62 16.15 11.58
N ALA A 108 -1.93 15.04 12.26
CA ALA A 108 -2.95 14.99 13.31
C ALA A 108 -2.69 16.02 14.43
N ASN A 109 -1.46 16.08 14.94
CA ASN A 109 -1.08 17.01 16.01
C ASN A 109 -1.14 18.48 15.56
N GLU A 110 -0.74 18.75 14.32
CA GLU A 110 -0.84 20.09 13.72
C GLU A 110 -2.31 20.52 13.59
N MET A 111 -3.17 19.64 13.07
CA MET A 111 -4.62 19.87 12.97
C MET A 111 -5.25 20.12 14.35
N LYS A 112 -4.95 19.28 15.35
CA LYS A 112 -5.42 19.44 16.73
C LYS A 112 -4.96 20.77 17.34
N THR A 113 -3.72 21.18 17.07
CA THR A 113 -3.16 22.46 17.55
C THR A 113 -3.88 23.65 16.91
N LYS A 114 -4.11 23.62 15.59
CA LYS A 114 -4.87 24.66 14.88
C LYS A 114 -6.29 24.78 15.43
N ILE A 115 -7.01 23.66 15.57
CA ILE A 115 -8.35 23.65 16.18
C ILE A 115 -8.33 24.22 17.60
N ARG A 116 -7.35 23.84 18.44
CA ARG A 116 -7.20 24.35 19.81
C ARG A 116 -7.09 25.87 19.85
N LEU A 117 -6.24 26.44 18.99
CA LEU A 117 -6.05 27.89 18.91
C LEU A 117 -7.33 28.58 18.41
N ALA A 118 -7.99 28.03 17.39
CA ALA A 118 -9.23 28.60 16.87
C ALA A 118 -10.35 28.60 17.91
N LEU A 119 -10.55 27.48 18.61
CA LEU A 119 -11.56 27.36 19.67
C LEU A 119 -11.29 28.33 20.83
N ARG A 120 -10.01 28.53 21.22
CA ARG A 120 -9.65 29.52 22.26
C ARG A 120 -10.05 30.93 21.85
N GLU A 121 -9.80 31.33 20.61
CA GLU A 121 -10.14 32.67 20.14
C GLU A 121 -11.65 32.86 19.95
N LEU A 122 -12.35 31.87 19.38
CA LEU A 122 -13.81 31.90 19.22
C LEU A 122 -14.52 31.97 20.58
N ALA A 123 -14.09 31.15 21.55
CA ALA A 123 -14.64 31.18 22.91
C ALA A 123 -14.37 32.51 23.63
N ARG A 124 -13.29 33.23 23.27
CA ARG A 124 -12.98 34.56 23.81
C ARG A 124 -13.86 35.65 23.18
N ARG A 125 -14.05 35.62 21.86
CA ARG A 125 -14.81 36.64 21.11
C ARG A 125 -16.32 36.52 21.28
N ALA A 126 -16.83 35.30 21.25
CA ALA A 126 -18.25 35.01 21.34
C ALA A 126 -18.46 33.81 22.29
N PRO A 127 -18.36 34.01 23.62
CA PRO A 127 -18.52 32.93 24.58
C PRO A 127 -19.86 32.23 24.40
N SER A 128 -19.81 30.92 24.16
CA SER A 128 -21.01 30.08 24.08
C SER A 128 -20.73 28.75 24.79
N ARG A 129 -21.78 28.14 25.35
CA ARG A 129 -21.70 26.79 25.93
C ARG A 129 -21.10 25.80 24.92
N ARG A 130 -21.42 25.97 23.63
CA ARG A 130 -20.92 25.13 22.54
C ARG A 130 -19.40 25.21 22.36
N TRP A 131 -18.82 26.41 22.38
CA TRP A 131 -17.37 26.56 22.24
C TRP A 131 -16.60 26.09 23.47
N GLN A 132 -17.17 26.29 24.66
CA GLN A 132 -16.62 25.75 25.90
C GLN A 132 -16.63 24.21 25.91
N GLU A 133 -17.72 23.61 25.43
CA GLU A 133 -17.86 22.17 25.28
C GLU A 133 -16.83 21.60 24.30
N ALA A 134 -16.76 22.15 23.09
CA ALA A 134 -15.81 21.70 22.07
C ALA A 134 -14.35 21.81 22.55
N LYS A 135 -14.01 22.86 23.31
CA LYS A 135 -12.68 23.02 23.91
C LYS A 135 -12.38 21.91 24.93
N ARG A 136 -13.36 21.49 25.73
CA ARG A 136 -13.21 20.40 26.71
C ARG A 136 -13.03 19.05 26.00
N GLN A 137 -13.84 18.80 24.98
CA GLN A 137 -13.84 17.55 24.21
C GLN A 137 -12.65 17.42 23.24
N LEU A 138 -11.96 18.51 22.90
CA LEU A 138 -10.85 18.46 21.93
C LEU A 138 -9.77 17.46 22.31
N GLU A 139 -9.46 17.30 23.61
CA GLU A 139 -8.38 16.40 24.01
C GLU A 139 -8.71 14.92 23.78
N THR A 140 -9.98 14.53 23.94
CA THR A 140 -10.51 13.18 23.70
C THR A 140 -10.97 12.94 22.26
N ALA A 141 -11.08 14.00 21.45
CA ALA A 141 -11.53 13.94 20.07
C ALA A 141 -10.77 12.92 19.20
N ALA A 142 -11.46 12.33 18.23
CA ALA A 142 -10.91 11.34 17.31
C ALA A 142 -10.13 11.99 16.16
N ILE A 143 -9.12 12.80 16.49
CA ILE A 143 -8.17 13.38 15.53
C ILE A 143 -6.85 12.62 15.65
N SER A 144 -6.57 11.72 14.71
CA SER A 144 -5.39 10.85 14.78
C SER A 144 -4.96 10.34 13.40
N THR A 145 -3.98 9.46 13.38
CA THR A 145 -3.77 8.55 12.25
C THR A 145 -4.82 7.46 12.22
N ILE A 146 -4.90 6.72 11.11
CA ILE A 146 -5.78 5.55 11.02
C ILE A 146 -5.40 4.46 12.03
N HIS A 147 -4.11 4.23 12.25
CA HIS A 147 -3.62 3.32 13.28
C HIS A 147 -4.04 3.78 14.69
N GLY A 148 -3.95 5.08 14.97
CA GLY A 148 -4.41 5.64 16.25
C GLY A 148 -5.93 5.50 16.45
N PHE A 149 -6.71 5.61 15.39
CA PHE A 149 -8.14 5.33 15.41
C PHE A 149 -8.42 3.85 15.68
N CYS A 150 -7.77 2.95 14.95
CA CYS A 150 -7.91 1.51 15.13
C CYS A 150 -7.54 1.08 16.56
N ALA A 151 -6.41 1.57 17.09
CA ALA A 151 -6.01 1.28 18.47
C ALA A 151 -7.05 1.76 19.49
N ARG A 152 -7.64 2.94 19.29
CA ARG A 152 -8.71 3.45 20.16
C ARG A 152 -9.94 2.55 20.10
N LEU A 153 -10.34 2.15 18.89
CA LEU A 153 -11.48 1.28 18.67
C LEU A 153 -11.29 -0.09 19.35
N LEU A 154 -10.11 -0.70 19.17
CA LEU A 154 -9.77 -1.98 19.79
C LEU A 154 -9.76 -1.92 21.32
N ARG A 155 -9.30 -0.81 21.90
CA ARG A 155 -9.36 -0.59 23.35
C ARG A 155 -10.77 -0.34 23.88
N ALA A 156 -11.67 0.18 23.04
CA ALA A 156 -13.08 0.39 23.41
C ALA A 156 -13.87 -0.93 23.42
N TYR A 157 -13.47 -1.90 22.58
CA TYR A 157 -14.13 -3.21 22.43
C TYR A 157 -13.12 -4.37 22.49
N PRO A 158 -12.36 -4.53 23.59
CA PRO A 158 -11.25 -5.47 23.64
C PRO A 158 -11.70 -6.95 23.59
N VAL A 159 -12.87 -7.25 24.16
CA VAL A 159 -13.42 -8.61 24.20
C VAL A 159 -13.83 -9.05 22.80
N GLU A 160 -14.62 -8.23 22.10
CA GLU A 160 -15.09 -8.48 20.74
C GLU A 160 -13.96 -8.49 19.72
N ALA A 161 -12.95 -7.64 19.92
CA ALA A 161 -11.75 -7.60 19.10
C ALA A 161 -10.73 -8.72 19.42
N GLN A 162 -10.96 -9.49 20.48
CA GLN A 162 -10.05 -10.52 20.98
C GLN A 162 -8.63 -9.98 21.15
N VAL A 163 -8.51 -8.88 21.90
CA VAL A 163 -7.23 -8.26 22.27
C VAL A 163 -7.17 -8.04 23.77
N ASP A 164 -5.96 -8.05 24.29
CA ASP A 164 -5.72 -7.53 25.64
C ASP A 164 -5.88 -6.00 25.63
N PRO A 165 -6.72 -5.40 26.50
CA PRO A 165 -6.93 -3.94 26.52
C PRO A 165 -5.65 -3.13 26.78
N GLU A 166 -4.64 -3.74 27.41
CA GLU A 166 -3.34 -3.12 27.71
C GLU A 166 -2.30 -3.34 26.62
N PHE A 167 -2.71 -3.77 25.42
CA PHE A 167 -1.78 -4.02 24.32
C PHE A 167 -0.87 -2.81 24.05
N ILE A 168 0.41 -3.12 23.82
CA ILE A 168 1.40 -2.14 23.36
C ILE A 168 1.42 -2.11 21.84
N ILE A 169 1.63 -0.92 21.28
CA ILE A 169 1.79 -0.76 19.84
C ILE A 169 3.26 -0.98 19.51
N LEU A 170 3.55 -1.96 18.66
CA LEU A 170 4.88 -2.23 18.14
C LEU A 170 5.11 -1.31 16.94
N ASP A 171 6.14 -0.44 17.03
CA ASP A 171 6.54 0.40 15.92
C ASP A 171 7.21 -0.41 14.79
N GLU A 172 7.46 0.24 13.65
CA GLU A 172 8.08 -0.38 12.46
C GLU A 172 9.43 -1.06 12.80
N PHE A 173 10.21 -0.51 13.73
CA PHE A 173 11.49 -1.07 14.10
C PHE A 173 11.34 -2.34 14.95
N ARG A 174 10.54 -2.28 16.01
CA ARG A 174 10.32 -3.42 16.92
C ARG A 174 9.63 -4.57 16.21
N SER A 175 8.61 -4.29 15.40
CA SER A 175 7.94 -5.29 14.57
C SER A 175 8.93 -5.96 13.61
N ARG A 176 9.78 -5.19 12.91
CA ARG A 176 10.81 -5.73 12.01
C ARG A 176 11.81 -6.63 12.74
N VAL A 177 12.28 -6.24 13.91
CA VAL A 177 13.21 -7.04 14.72
C VAL A 177 12.58 -8.37 15.14
N LEU A 178 11.34 -8.33 15.64
CA LEU A 178 10.61 -9.55 16.01
C LEU A 178 10.32 -10.45 14.82
N LEU A 179 9.97 -9.88 13.66
CA LEU A 179 9.76 -10.64 12.44
C LEU A 179 11.05 -11.29 11.93
N MET A 180 12.16 -10.55 11.89
CA MET A 180 13.46 -11.13 11.50
C MET A 180 13.83 -12.30 12.39
N ARG A 181 13.62 -12.17 13.70
CA ARG A 181 13.84 -13.24 14.66
C ARG A 181 12.94 -14.44 14.38
N ALA A 182 11.64 -14.23 14.15
CA ALA A 182 10.71 -15.30 13.81
C ALA A 182 11.14 -16.07 12.55
N VAL A 183 11.52 -15.35 11.50
CA VAL A 183 11.98 -15.93 10.23
C VAL A 183 13.28 -16.70 10.42
N GLU A 184 14.22 -16.15 11.20
CA GLU A 184 15.48 -16.83 11.50
C GLU A 184 15.25 -18.14 12.25
N GLU A 185 14.47 -18.13 13.33
CA GLU A 185 14.15 -19.33 14.12
C GLU A 185 13.45 -20.40 13.24
N VAL A 186 12.50 -20.00 12.40
CA VAL A 186 11.79 -20.93 11.51
C VAL A 186 12.72 -21.50 10.43
N ILE A 187 13.60 -20.70 9.83
CA ILE A 187 14.57 -21.20 8.85
C ILE A 187 15.54 -22.18 9.53
N GLU A 188 16.01 -21.90 10.74
CA GLU A 188 16.87 -22.82 11.50
C GLU A 188 16.18 -24.16 11.75
N GLU A 189 14.93 -24.14 12.23
CA GLU A 189 14.13 -25.35 12.49
C GLU A 189 13.94 -26.20 11.22
N ASN A 190 13.71 -25.58 10.06
CA ASN A 190 13.59 -26.29 8.78
C ASN A 190 14.93 -26.86 8.30
N LEU A 191 16.06 -26.18 8.55
CA LEU A 191 17.38 -26.71 8.23
C LEU A 191 17.77 -27.88 9.14
N GLU A 192 17.42 -27.83 10.42
CA GLU A 192 17.60 -28.94 11.36
C GLU A 192 16.74 -30.15 11.01
N ALA A 193 15.54 -29.91 10.45
CA ALA A 193 14.66 -30.94 9.91
C ALA A 193 15.09 -31.48 8.53
N GLU A 194 16.24 -31.02 8.00
CA GLU A 194 16.79 -31.40 6.69
C GLU A 194 15.82 -31.11 5.52
N ASP A 195 15.03 -30.02 5.59
CA ASP A 195 14.17 -29.62 4.48
C ASP A 195 15.00 -29.28 3.24
N ALA A 196 14.87 -30.12 2.21
CA ALA A 196 15.67 -30.04 1.00
C ALA A 196 15.41 -28.76 0.19
N VAL A 197 14.19 -28.22 0.21
CA VAL A 197 13.83 -27.01 -0.55
C VAL A 197 14.40 -25.78 0.13
N ILE A 198 14.20 -25.66 1.45
CA ILE A 198 14.76 -24.57 2.24
C ILE A 198 16.30 -24.59 2.19
N GLY A 199 16.91 -25.78 2.27
CA GLY A 199 18.35 -25.95 2.10
C GLY A 199 18.86 -25.39 0.76
N ARG A 200 18.18 -25.70 -0.35
CA ARG A 200 18.52 -25.13 -1.68
C ARG A 200 18.36 -23.61 -1.71
N LEU A 201 17.28 -23.07 -1.12
CA LEU A 201 17.04 -21.62 -1.06
C LEU A 201 18.14 -20.90 -0.27
N VAL A 202 18.59 -21.46 0.85
CA VAL A 202 19.68 -20.90 1.65
C VAL A 202 20.99 -20.85 0.86
N ILE A 203 21.30 -21.90 0.08
CA ILE A 203 22.48 -21.91 -0.80
C ILE A 203 22.37 -20.81 -1.86
N GLY A 204 21.19 -20.64 -2.48
CA GLY A 204 20.97 -19.67 -3.55
C GLY A 204 20.96 -18.20 -3.09
N TYR A 205 20.38 -17.91 -1.92
CA TYR A 205 20.15 -16.54 -1.43
C TYR A 205 21.12 -16.10 -0.33
N SER A 206 21.96 -17.00 0.19
CA SER A 206 22.58 -16.93 1.52
C SER A 206 21.54 -16.95 2.65
N ARG A 207 21.93 -17.41 3.84
CA ARG A 207 21.04 -17.43 5.01
C ARG A 207 20.46 -16.04 5.32
N ARG A 208 21.31 -15.01 5.38
CA ARG A 208 20.86 -13.64 5.66
C ARG A 208 19.94 -13.10 4.58
N GLY A 209 20.29 -13.30 3.31
CA GLY A 209 19.48 -12.83 2.18
C GLY A 209 18.11 -13.52 2.13
N LEU A 210 18.03 -14.81 2.48
CA LEU A 210 16.76 -15.52 2.57
C LEU A 210 15.89 -14.97 3.71
N ILE A 211 16.46 -14.75 4.91
CA ILE A 211 15.71 -14.18 6.05
C ILE A 211 15.13 -12.81 5.67
N GLU A 212 15.93 -11.94 5.05
CA GLU A 212 15.48 -10.62 4.60
C GLU A 212 14.34 -10.75 3.57
N ALA A 213 14.50 -11.63 2.56
CA ALA A 213 13.51 -11.85 1.51
C ALA A 213 12.18 -12.44 2.03
N ILE A 214 12.22 -13.41 2.93
CA ILE A 214 11.02 -14.01 3.52
C ILE A 214 10.29 -13.01 4.40
N ALA A 215 11.01 -12.22 5.19
CA ALA A 215 10.39 -11.19 6.01
C ALA A 215 9.72 -10.09 5.16
N ASP A 216 10.36 -9.68 4.07
CA ASP A 216 9.78 -8.69 3.15
C ASP A 216 8.56 -9.26 2.41
N LEU A 217 8.62 -10.52 1.97
CA LEU A 217 7.48 -11.24 1.37
C LEU A 217 6.31 -11.34 2.35
N TYR A 218 6.58 -11.73 3.59
CA TYR A 218 5.56 -11.83 4.64
C TYR A 218 4.87 -10.49 4.91
N MET A 219 5.64 -9.40 4.99
CA MET A 219 5.06 -8.06 5.14
C MET A 219 4.24 -7.64 3.92
N MET A 220 4.72 -7.93 2.71
CA MET A 220 3.97 -7.69 1.48
C MET A 220 2.60 -8.38 1.54
N VAL A 221 2.56 -9.67 1.88
CA VAL A 221 1.31 -10.44 2.03
C VAL A 221 0.35 -9.77 3.02
N ARG A 222 0.83 -9.35 4.21
CA ARG A 222 -0.03 -8.73 5.23
C ARG A 222 -0.63 -7.38 4.82
N THR A 223 0.07 -6.64 3.94
CA THR A 223 -0.41 -5.36 3.40
C THR A 223 -1.52 -5.49 2.35
N LEU A 224 -1.70 -6.67 1.76
CA LEU A 224 -2.77 -6.93 0.77
C LEU A 224 -4.18 -6.94 1.40
N GLY A 225 -4.28 -7.02 2.72
CA GLY A 225 -5.58 -7.12 3.40
C GLY A 225 -6.27 -8.48 3.22
N MET A 226 -5.55 -9.48 2.70
CA MET A 226 -5.95 -10.89 2.60
C MET A 226 -5.25 -11.75 3.65
N SER A 227 -5.90 -12.81 4.11
CA SER A 227 -5.29 -13.77 5.03
C SER A 227 -4.21 -14.56 4.29
N LEU A 228 -3.23 -15.09 5.01
CA LEU A 228 -2.17 -15.88 4.42
C LEU A 228 -2.73 -17.09 3.65
N GLU A 229 -3.75 -17.76 4.22
CA GLU A 229 -4.47 -18.86 3.55
C GLU A 229 -5.09 -18.42 2.21
N GLN A 230 -5.73 -17.25 2.16
CA GLN A 230 -6.30 -16.72 0.91
C GLN A 230 -5.22 -16.42 -0.12
N VAL A 231 -4.07 -15.89 0.29
CA VAL A 231 -2.96 -15.61 -0.63
C VAL A 231 -2.38 -16.91 -1.17
N ILE A 232 -2.11 -17.90 -0.31
CA ILE A 232 -1.61 -19.21 -0.74
C ILE A 232 -2.60 -19.87 -1.72
N ALA A 233 -3.89 -19.89 -1.38
CA ALA A 233 -4.92 -20.47 -2.24
C ALA A 233 -5.05 -19.72 -3.59
N LEU A 234 -4.92 -18.39 -3.59
CA LEU A 234 -4.91 -17.59 -4.82
C LEU A 234 -3.66 -17.91 -5.65
N THR A 235 -2.49 -17.96 -5.03
CA THR A 235 -1.23 -18.32 -5.71
C THR A 235 -1.33 -19.70 -6.32
N GLU A 236 -1.85 -20.70 -5.61
CA GLU A 236 -2.03 -22.05 -6.16
C GLU A 236 -3.03 -22.09 -7.32
N ARG A 237 -4.13 -21.34 -7.21
CA ARG A 237 -5.18 -21.31 -8.24
C ARG A 237 -4.73 -20.63 -9.53
N GLU A 238 -4.00 -19.53 -9.42
CA GLU A 238 -3.54 -18.73 -10.56
C GLU A 238 -2.21 -19.27 -11.14
N ARG A 239 -1.57 -20.24 -10.49
CA ARG A 239 -0.31 -20.84 -10.95
C ARG A 239 -0.54 -21.62 -12.24
N ARG A 240 0.25 -21.30 -13.26
CA ARG A 240 0.25 -22.04 -14.52
C ARG A 240 0.85 -23.43 -14.35
N THR A 241 0.31 -24.37 -15.09
CA THR A 241 0.61 -25.80 -15.00
C THR A 241 1.56 -26.25 -16.10
N SER A 242 2.20 -27.42 -15.91
CA SER A 242 2.96 -28.07 -16.98
C SER A 242 2.11 -28.37 -18.22
N ALA A 243 0.78 -28.51 -18.08
CA ALA A 243 -0.12 -28.68 -19.21
C ALA A 243 -0.21 -27.39 -20.06
N GLU A 244 -0.27 -26.23 -19.41
CA GLU A 244 -0.27 -24.93 -20.09
C GLU A 244 1.07 -24.63 -20.75
N TYR A 245 2.19 -24.97 -20.09
CA TYR A 245 3.52 -24.91 -20.70
C TYR A 245 3.60 -25.73 -21.99
N ARG A 246 3.20 -27.01 -21.94
CA ARG A 246 3.18 -27.87 -23.13
C ARG A 246 2.29 -27.32 -24.23
N ALA A 247 1.11 -26.79 -23.87
CA ALA A 247 0.20 -26.18 -24.83
C ALA A 247 0.82 -24.92 -25.50
N ALA A 248 1.58 -24.10 -24.76
CA ALA A 248 2.29 -22.95 -25.30
C ALA A 248 3.41 -23.38 -26.27
N VAL A 249 4.18 -24.42 -25.92
CA VAL A 249 5.23 -24.99 -26.80
C VAL A 249 4.63 -25.59 -28.08
N GLU A 250 3.49 -26.29 -27.97
CA GLU A 250 2.76 -26.79 -29.14
C GLU A 250 2.23 -25.66 -30.03
N ARG A 251 1.72 -24.57 -29.44
CA ARG A 251 1.30 -23.37 -30.18
C ARG A 251 2.46 -22.76 -30.95
N LEU A 252 3.64 -22.66 -30.35
CA LEU A 252 4.84 -22.18 -31.04
C LEU A 252 5.14 -23.02 -32.28
N GLY A 253 5.05 -24.35 -32.17
CA GLY A 253 5.20 -25.26 -33.32
C GLY A 253 4.22 -24.96 -34.46
N LYS A 254 2.94 -24.73 -34.15
CA LYS A 254 1.92 -24.36 -35.16
C LYS A 254 2.19 -23.00 -35.79
N ILE A 255 2.72 -22.05 -35.03
CA ILE A 255 3.13 -20.74 -35.57
C ILE A 255 4.30 -20.92 -36.54
N VAL A 256 5.28 -21.77 -36.20
CA VAL A 256 6.42 -22.08 -37.08
C VAL A 256 5.95 -22.72 -38.40
N GLU A 257 5.02 -23.67 -38.35
CA GLU A 257 4.44 -24.26 -39.57
C GLU A 257 3.80 -23.20 -40.48
N ARG A 258 3.07 -22.24 -39.91
CA ARG A 258 2.50 -21.09 -40.65
C ARG A 258 3.56 -20.17 -41.23
N LEU A 259 4.69 -19.99 -40.55
CA LEU A 259 5.83 -19.21 -41.05
C LEU A 259 6.51 -19.93 -42.23
N GLU A 260 6.69 -21.25 -42.18
CA GLU A 260 7.31 -22.02 -43.26
C GLU A 260 6.50 -21.97 -44.57
N VAL A 261 5.16 -21.94 -44.49
CA VAL A 261 4.27 -21.85 -45.66
C VAL A 261 3.81 -20.42 -45.97
N PHE A 262 4.50 -19.39 -45.45
CA PHE A 262 4.07 -18.01 -45.59
C PHE A 262 3.93 -17.60 -47.07
N PRO A 263 2.79 -16.99 -47.49
CA PRO A 263 2.51 -16.78 -48.91
C PRO A 263 3.29 -15.60 -49.50
N LYS A 264 4.09 -15.90 -50.53
CA LYS A 264 4.83 -14.91 -51.34
C LYS A 264 5.63 -13.91 -50.47
N PRO A 265 6.60 -14.39 -49.66
CA PRO A 265 7.44 -13.52 -48.86
C PRO A 265 8.36 -12.67 -49.77
N THR A 266 8.70 -11.47 -49.33
CA THR A 266 9.83 -10.74 -49.94
C THR A 266 11.14 -11.45 -49.58
N GLU A 267 12.24 -11.16 -50.29
CA GLU A 267 13.55 -11.74 -50.01
C GLU A 267 13.97 -11.54 -48.54
N ARG A 268 13.76 -10.34 -47.99
CA ARG A 268 14.00 -10.03 -46.58
C ARG A 268 13.15 -10.88 -45.63
N MET A 269 11.86 -11.03 -45.93
CA MET A 269 10.96 -11.84 -45.10
C MET A 269 11.35 -13.32 -45.15
N ALA A 270 11.71 -13.83 -46.33
CA ALA A 270 12.14 -15.21 -46.50
C ALA A 270 13.42 -15.51 -45.70
N ALA A 271 14.38 -14.59 -45.70
CA ALA A 271 15.59 -14.70 -44.87
C ALA A 271 15.26 -14.75 -43.38
N GLN A 272 14.44 -13.81 -42.88
CA GLN A 272 14.01 -13.77 -41.47
C GLN A 272 13.26 -15.03 -41.04
N ILE A 273 12.34 -15.52 -41.89
CA ILE A 273 11.61 -16.77 -41.66
C ILE A 273 12.60 -17.94 -41.59
N ALA A 274 13.54 -18.03 -42.54
CA ALA A 274 14.52 -19.11 -42.57
C ALA A 274 15.41 -19.12 -41.32
N ASP A 275 15.81 -17.95 -40.83
CA ASP A 275 16.62 -17.82 -39.62
C ASP A 275 15.84 -18.23 -38.36
N PHE A 276 14.59 -17.76 -38.21
CA PHE A 276 13.73 -18.17 -37.10
C PHE A 276 13.45 -19.68 -37.11
N VAL A 277 13.12 -20.25 -38.27
CA VAL A 277 12.86 -21.68 -38.44
C VAL A 277 14.11 -22.49 -38.09
N ARG A 278 15.30 -22.02 -38.48
CA ARG A 278 16.57 -22.67 -38.13
C ARG A 278 16.83 -22.65 -36.63
N ALA A 279 16.60 -21.51 -35.98
CA ALA A 279 16.69 -21.41 -34.52
C ALA A 279 15.69 -22.36 -33.85
N TYR A 280 14.44 -22.39 -34.30
CA TYR A 280 13.43 -23.30 -33.76
C TYR A 280 13.77 -24.78 -33.98
N ARG A 281 14.36 -25.17 -35.11
CA ARG A 281 14.80 -26.56 -35.32
C ARG A 281 15.88 -27.00 -34.34
N LEU A 282 16.74 -26.08 -33.90
CA LEU A 282 17.79 -26.35 -32.93
C LEU A 282 17.27 -26.34 -31.48
N TYR A 283 16.48 -25.32 -31.10
CA TYR A 283 16.09 -25.08 -29.72
C TYR A 283 14.67 -25.57 -29.37
N GLY A 284 13.77 -25.65 -30.34
CA GLY A 284 12.38 -26.10 -30.16
C GLY A 284 12.24 -27.50 -29.53
N PRO A 285 13.06 -28.51 -29.88
CA PRO A 285 13.03 -29.80 -29.20
C PRO A 285 13.36 -29.72 -27.70
N LEU A 286 14.25 -28.79 -27.29
CA LEU A 286 14.61 -28.60 -25.88
C LEU A 286 13.45 -28.02 -25.07
N LEU A 287 12.61 -27.16 -25.69
CA LEU A 287 11.40 -26.63 -25.07
C LEU A 287 10.32 -27.70 -24.83
N ARG A 288 10.45 -28.91 -25.36
CA ARG A 288 9.47 -30.00 -25.14
C ARG A 288 9.76 -30.82 -23.88
N LEU A 289 10.90 -30.58 -23.23
CA LEU A 289 11.24 -31.22 -21.97
C LEU A 289 10.29 -30.74 -20.88
N GLU A 290 10.06 -31.58 -19.87
CA GLU A 290 9.23 -31.20 -18.72
C GLU A 290 9.91 -30.04 -17.97
N PRO A 291 9.19 -28.95 -17.64
CA PRO A 291 9.80 -27.77 -17.04
C PRO A 291 10.30 -28.08 -15.62
N ARG A 292 11.57 -27.80 -15.38
CA ARG A 292 12.24 -27.90 -14.08
C ARG A 292 13.03 -26.63 -13.82
N ILE A 293 13.02 -26.11 -12.60
CA ILE A 293 13.73 -24.85 -12.30
C ILE A 293 15.23 -24.97 -12.60
N GLU A 294 15.81 -26.15 -12.37
CA GLU A 294 17.21 -26.42 -12.64
C GLU A 294 17.59 -26.21 -14.12
N ASP A 295 16.62 -26.34 -15.02
CA ASP A 295 16.79 -26.16 -16.46
C ASP A 295 16.54 -24.71 -16.92
N ALA A 296 16.32 -23.76 -16.00
CA ALA A 296 16.10 -22.35 -16.33
C ALA A 296 17.21 -21.74 -17.22
N PRO A 297 18.52 -22.01 -17.02
CA PRO A 297 19.55 -21.51 -17.94
C PRO A 297 19.39 -22.04 -19.37
N VAL A 298 18.90 -23.26 -19.54
CA VAL A 298 18.64 -23.85 -20.87
C VAL A 298 17.44 -23.15 -21.52
N LEU A 299 16.37 -22.89 -20.76
CA LEU A 299 15.24 -22.11 -21.24
C LEU A 299 15.69 -20.71 -21.69
N GLU A 300 16.47 -20.01 -20.86
CA GLU A 300 16.96 -18.66 -21.17
C GLU A 300 17.75 -18.63 -22.47
N GLU A 301 18.61 -19.62 -22.71
CA GLU A 301 19.33 -19.78 -23.98
C GLU A 301 18.37 -19.98 -25.16
N CYS A 302 17.39 -20.88 -25.02
CA CYS A 302 16.41 -21.17 -26.07
C CYS A 302 15.59 -19.92 -26.42
N LEU A 303 15.07 -19.23 -25.41
CA LEU A 303 14.27 -18.03 -25.58
C LEU A 303 15.10 -16.89 -26.18
N ARG A 304 16.35 -16.71 -25.75
CA ARG A 304 17.25 -15.72 -26.33
C ARG A 304 17.49 -15.99 -27.81
N ALA A 305 17.86 -17.22 -28.17
CA ALA A 305 18.12 -17.57 -29.57
C ALA A 305 16.87 -17.37 -30.47
N LEU A 306 15.68 -17.69 -29.96
CA LEU A 306 14.42 -17.46 -30.68
C LEU A 306 14.06 -15.97 -30.79
N ARG A 307 14.30 -15.18 -29.74
CA ARG A 307 14.09 -13.73 -29.73
C ARG A 307 15.06 -13.00 -30.65
N ASP A 308 16.31 -13.43 -30.72
CA ASP A 308 17.32 -12.86 -31.61
C ASP A 308 17.03 -13.16 -33.08
N ALA A 309 16.46 -14.33 -33.36
CA ALA A 309 16.05 -14.73 -34.71
C ALA A 309 14.64 -14.26 -35.10
N ARG A 310 13.95 -13.47 -34.27
CA ARG A 310 12.54 -13.12 -34.47
C ARG A 310 12.30 -12.35 -35.76
N VAL A 311 11.12 -12.55 -36.34
CA VAL A 311 10.68 -11.81 -37.52
C VAL A 311 10.22 -10.41 -37.13
N GLU A 312 10.47 -9.42 -38.00
CA GLU A 312 10.08 -8.04 -37.75
C GLU A 312 8.56 -7.84 -37.75
N LYS A 313 8.05 -7.08 -36.77
CA LYS A 313 6.65 -6.66 -36.68
C LYS A 313 6.33 -5.55 -37.69
N ARG A 314 6.29 -5.89 -38.98
CA ARG A 314 6.00 -4.92 -40.05
C ARG A 314 5.16 -5.50 -41.17
N GLY A 315 4.20 -4.72 -41.64
CA GLY A 315 3.37 -5.07 -42.79
C GLY A 315 2.67 -6.43 -42.60
N ARG A 316 2.74 -7.30 -43.61
CA ARG A 316 2.09 -8.62 -43.61
C ARG A 316 2.63 -9.61 -42.57
N MET A 317 3.81 -9.35 -41.95
CA MET A 317 4.36 -10.19 -40.87
C MET A 317 3.89 -9.75 -39.49
N SER A 318 3.27 -8.57 -39.35
CA SER A 318 3.03 -7.95 -38.04
C SER A 318 2.22 -8.83 -37.09
N GLU A 319 1.20 -9.53 -37.59
CA GLU A 319 0.34 -10.40 -36.79
C GLU A 319 1.11 -11.64 -36.31
N LEU A 320 1.70 -12.41 -37.23
CA LEU A 320 2.51 -13.60 -36.89
C LEU A 320 3.69 -13.27 -35.98
N ALA A 321 4.38 -12.15 -36.20
CA ALA A 321 5.48 -11.72 -35.35
C ALA A 321 5.00 -11.32 -33.94
N ALA A 322 3.78 -10.77 -33.80
CA ALA A 322 3.17 -10.53 -32.50
C ALA A 322 2.76 -11.83 -31.80
N GLU A 323 2.22 -12.80 -32.54
CA GLU A 323 1.91 -14.14 -32.03
C GLU A 323 3.16 -14.87 -31.53
N VAL A 324 4.28 -14.81 -32.26
CA VAL A 324 5.57 -15.38 -31.83
C VAL A 324 5.99 -14.77 -30.50
N ASP A 325 6.05 -13.43 -30.41
CA ASP A 325 6.50 -12.76 -29.18
C ASP A 325 5.61 -13.11 -27.98
N ALA A 326 4.29 -13.08 -28.16
CA ALA A 326 3.35 -13.46 -27.10
C ALA A 326 3.50 -14.92 -26.68
N CYS A 327 3.73 -15.83 -27.64
CA CYS A 327 3.93 -17.24 -27.34
C CYS A 327 5.26 -17.50 -26.62
N LEU A 328 6.34 -16.80 -26.97
CA LEU A 328 7.63 -16.91 -26.28
C LEU A 328 7.55 -16.37 -24.84
N GLU A 329 6.83 -15.27 -24.63
CA GLU A 329 6.54 -14.74 -23.30
C GLU A 329 5.69 -15.72 -22.48
N GLU A 330 4.66 -16.31 -23.08
CA GLU A 330 3.83 -17.32 -22.42
C GLU A 330 4.63 -18.57 -22.03
N ILE A 331 5.52 -19.06 -22.91
CA ILE A 331 6.43 -20.18 -22.62
C ILE A 331 7.33 -19.85 -21.43
N GLU A 332 7.89 -18.63 -21.38
CA GLU A 332 8.72 -18.20 -20.25
C GLU A 332 7.95 -18.21 -18.93
N LEU A 333 6.78 -17.58 -18.90
CA LEU A 333 5.94 -17.50 -17.69
C LEU A 333 5.47 -18.88 -17.22
N THR A 334 4.95 -19.69 -18.14
CA THR A 334 4.47 -21.05 -17.83
C THR A 334 5.59 -21.97 -17.36
N PHE A 335 6.81 -21.84 -17.88
CA PHE A 335 7.96 -22.63 -17.42
C PHE A 335 8.27 -22.36 -15.95
N TYR A 336 8.41 -21.09 -15.57
CA TYR A 336 8.75 -20.72 -14.19
C TYR A 336 7.62 -21.10 -13.23
N ASP A 337 6.36 -20.85 -13.56
CA ASP A 337 5.21 -21.21 -12.73
C ASP A 337 5.07 -22.74 -12.55
N ALA A 338 5.31 -23.51 -13.61
CA ALA A 338 5.22 -24.97 -13.56
C ALA A 338 6.40 -25.56 -12.77
N GLY A 339 7.62 -25.12 -13.05
CA GLY A 339 8.83 -25.59 -12.39
C GLY A 339 8.90 -25.19 -10.92
N ALA A 340 8.35 -24.03 -10.55
CA ALA A 340 8.39 -23.52 -9.18
C ALA A 340 7.33 -24.06 -8.23
N GLY A 341 6.49 -25.02 -8.66
CA GLY A 341 5.42 -25.56 -7.83
C GLY A 341 5.88 -26.05 -6.45
N GLU A 342 6.96 -26.84 -6.39
CA GLU A 342 7.52 -27.35 -5.14
C GLU A 342 8.02 -26.21 -4.24
N VAL A 343 8.72 -25.23 -4.83
CA VAL A 343 9.24 -24.06 -4.11
C VAL A 343 8.11 -23.19 -3.58
N ILE A 344 7.06 -22.96 -4.37
CA ILE A 344 5.89 -22.17 -3.96
C ILE A 344 5.17 -22.84 -2.79
N ALA A 345 4.97 -24.16 -2.85
CA ALA A 345 4.34 -24.91 -1.77
C ALA A 345 5.18 -24.83 -0.48
N ALA A 346 6.50 -25.05 -0.58
CA ALA A 346 7.42 -24.93 0.56
C ALA A 346 7.42 -23.51 1.14
N LEU A 347 7.41 -22.47 0.30
CA LEU A 347 7.31 -21.08 0.74
C LEU A 347 5.97 -20.79 1.44
N GLY A 348 4.86 -21.37 0.97
CA GLY A 348 3.55 -21.26 1.61
C GLY A 348 3.58 -21.82 3.04
N HIS A 349 4.11 -23.03 3.21
CA HIS A 349 4.29 -23.65 4.53
C HIS A 349 5.25 -22.86 5.43
N LEU A 350 6.38 -22.39 4.88
CA LEU A 350 7.34 -21.57 5.62
C LEU A 350 6.69 -20.27 6.12
N LEU A 351 5.91 -19.58 5.28
CA LEU A 351 5.20 -18.37 5.67
C LEU A 351 4.17 -18.63 6.78
N GLN A 352 3.52 -19.80 6.79
CA GLN A 352 2.59 -20.19 7.87
C GLN A 352 3.34 -20.36 9.20
N GLN A 353 4.47 -21.07 9.19
CA GLN A 353 5.31 -21.22 10.37
C GLN A 353 5.84 -19.86 10.88
N VAL A 354 6.24 -18.97 9.96
CA VAL A 354 6.65 -17.60 10.29
C VAL A 354 5.50 -16.81 10.90
N ASP A 355 4.28 -16.89 10.36
CA ASP A 355 3.10 -16.23 10.93
C ASP A 355 2.88 -16.69 12.37
N GLU A 356 2.84 -18.00 12.60
CA GLU A 356 2.65 -18.60 13.92
C GLU A 356 3.73 -18.15 14.91
N ARG A 357 5.02 -18.22 14.52
CA ARG A 357 6.13 -17.80 15.37
C ARG A 357 6.09 -16.31 15.68
N TYR A 358 5.86 -15.49 14.66
CA TYR A 358 5.79 -14.04 14.84
C TYR A 358 4.61 -13.63 15.72
N MET A 359 3.44 -14.26 15.55
CA MET A 359 2.28 -14.04 16.42
C MET A 359 2.56 -14.48 17.85
N ALA A 360 3.27 -15.60 18.08
CA ALA A 360 3.68 -16.02 19.42
C ALA A 360 4.60 -14.99 20.09
N LEU A 361 5.65 -14.54 19.40
CA LEU A 361 6.58 -13.51 19.90
C LEU A 361 5.86 -12.19 20.22
N LYS A 362 4.88 -11.80 19.40
CA LYS A 362 4.04 -10.62 19.69
C LYS A 362 3.18 -10.81 20.93
N ARG A 363 2.59 -11.99 21.13
CA ARG A 363 1.76 -12.30 22.31
C ARG A 363 2.55 -12.24 23.61
N GLU A 364 3.81 -12.68 23.63
CA GLU A 364 4.70 -12.58 24.81
C GLU A 364 4.85 -11.13 25.29
N MET A 365 4.78 -10.18 24.36
CA MET A 365 4.90 -8.75 24.64
C MET A 365 3.56 -8.04 24.80
N ILE A 366 2.43 -8.77 24.68
CA ILE A 366 1.09 -8.19 24.55
C ILE A 366 1.08 -7.12 23.44
N GLY A 367 1.82 -7.39 22.36
CA GLY A 367 2.12 -6.43 21.30
C GLY A 367 1.23 -6.59 20.08
N LEU A 368 0.77 -5.45 19.53
CA LEU A 368 0.13 -5.38 18.22
C LEU A 368 0.94 -4.45 17.32
N ASP A 369 1.27 -4.90 16.11
CA ASP A 369 1.86 -4.04 15.09
C ASP A 369 0.78 -3.24 14.31
N TYR A 370 1.22 -2.35 13.42
CA TYR A 370 0.30 -1.47 12.69
C TYR A 370 -0.67 -2.23 11.77
N GLU A 371 -0.22 -3.35 11.19
CA GLU A 371 -1.06 -4.23 10.39
C GLU A 371 -2.10 -4.94 11.25
N ASP A 372 -1.73 -5.45 12.44
CA ASP A 372 -2.67 -6.07 13.39
C ASP A 372 -3.79 -5.12 13.79
N LEU A 373 -3.45 -3.85 14.06
CA LEU A 373 -4.42 -2.84 14.46
C LEU A 373 -5.50 -2.68 13.39
N GLN A 374 -5.09 -2.58 12.12
CA GLN A 374 -6.02 -2.40 11.00
C GLN A 374 -6.84 -3.66 10.76
N TRP A 375 -6.19 -4.84 10.77
CA TRP A 375 -6.84 -6.12 10.57
C TRP A 375 -7.91 -6.40 11.63
N LYS A 376 -7.56 -6.26 12.91
CA LYS A 376 -8.49 -6.49 14.01
C LYS A 376 -9.61 -5.45 14.04
N ALA A 377 -9.32 -4.19 13.72
CA ALA A 377 -10.35 -3.15 13.65
C ALA A 377 -11.35 -3.44 12.51
N ARG A 378 -10.85 -3.84 11.34
CA ARG A 378 -11.72 -4.29 10.25
C ARG A 378 -12.56 -5.48 10.67
N GLU A 379 -11.94 -6.50 11.25
CA GLU A 379 -12.64 -7.74 11.60
C GLU A 379 -13.74 -7.48 12.63
N LEU A 380 -13.45 -6.67 13.65
CA LEU A 380 -14.44 -6.19 14.61
C LEU A 380 -15.64 -5.55 13.89
N LEU A 381 -15.39 -4.62 12.97
CA LEU A 381 -16.45 -3.91 12.23
C LEU A 381 -17.22 -4.84 11.27
N ARG A 382 -16.59 -5.87 10.71
CA ARG A 382 -17.23 -6.84 9.81
C ARG A 382 -18.14 -7.82 10.55
N THR A 383 -17.66 -8.33 11.68
CA THR A 383 -18.32 -9.44 12.39
C THR A 383 -19.29 -8.98 13.46
N HIS A 384 -19.12 -7.76 14.00
CA HIS A 384 -19.96 -7.23 15.06
C HIS A 384 -20.83 -6.07 14.53
N ALA A 385 -21.89 -6.42 13.80
CA ALA A 385 -22.79 -5.45 13.16
C ALA A 385 -23.38 -4.43 14.17
N THR A 386 -23.68 -4.86 15.40
CA THR A 386 -24.20 -3.98 16.46
C THR A 386 -23.21 -2.88 16.84
N ILE A 387 -21.91 -3.19 16.92
CA ILE A 387 -20.85 -2.23 17.20
C ILE A 387 -20.70 -1.27 16.01
N ALA A 388 -20.65 -1.81 14.78
CA ALA A 388 -20.58 -0.99 13.57
C ALA A 388 -21.76 -0.02 13.47
N ASP A 389 -22.98 -0.47 13.77
CA ASP A 389 -24.19 0.35 13.76
C ASP A 389 -24.24 1.39 14.89
N SER A 390 -23.63 1.11 16.05
CA SER A 390 -23.47 2.12 17.11
C SER A 390 -22.51 3.22 16.66
N LEU A 391 -21.35 2.83 16.13
CA LEU A 391 -20.34 3.75 15.63
C LEU A 391 -20.88 4.62 14.48
N ARG A 392 -21.66 4.06 13.55
CA ARG A 392 -22.33 4.83 12.49
C ARG A 392 -23.32 5.87 13.01
N ARG A 393 -23.92 5.64 14.18
CA ARG A 393 -24.84 6.59 14.84
C ARG A 393 -24.11 7.66 15.63
N GLU A 394 -23.02 7.28 16.30
CA GLU A 394 -22.18 8.18 17.11
C GLU A 394 -21.32 9.09 16.24
N ILE A 395 -20.72 8.54 15.17
CA ILE A 395 -19.92 9.30 14.21
C ILE A 395 -20.89 9.98 13.25
N LYS A 396 -20.94 11.32 13.29
CA LYS A 396 -21.76 12.11 12.37
C LYS A 396 -20.96 12.58 11.16
N PHE A 397 -19.67 12.85 11.35
CA PHE A 397 -18.75 13.31 10.31
C PHE A 397 -17.45 12.51 10.37
N LEU A 398 -17.07 11.94 9.22
CA LEU A 398 -15.81 11.23 9.03
C LEU A 398 -14.96 12.00 8.02
N LEU A 399 -13.86 12.58 8.48
CA LEU A 399 -12.95 13.39 7.67
C LEU A 399 -11.66 12.59 7.44
N VAL A 400 -11.21 12.49 6.19
CA VAL A 400 -9.99 11.77 5.84
C VAL A 400 -9.10 12.66 4.99
N ASP A 401 -7.90 12.94 5.50
CA ASP A 401 -6.86 13.72 4.83
C ASP A 401 -5.88 12.79 4.09
N GLU A 402 -5.23 13.32 3.05
CA GLU A 402 -4.26 12.62 2.20
C GLU A 402 -4.74 11.25 1.72
N PHE A 403 -5.99 11.19 1.25
CA PHE A 403 -6.64 9.92 0.90
C PHE A 403 -5.98 9.18 -0.25
N GLN A 404 -5.20 9.86 -1.10
CA GLN A 404 -4.40 9.20 -2.13
C GLN A 404 -3.39 8.19 -1.57
N ASP A 405 -3.01 8.33 -0.29
CA ASP A 405 -2.05 7.44 0.38
C ASP A 405 -2.75 6.32 1.19
N THR A 406 -4.03 6.09 0.92
CA THR A 406 -4.84 5.03 1.54
C THR A 406 -4.66 3.70 0.81
N ASN A 407 -4.65 2.58 1.53
CA ASN A 407 -4.65 1.23 0.95
C ASN A 407 -6.06 0.59 0.96
N ALA A 408 -6.19 -0.60 0.36
CA ALA A 408 -7.49 -1.29 0.27
C ALA A 408 -8.10 -1.61 1.65
N LEU A 409 -7.27 -2.02 2.62
CA LEU A 409 -7.70 -2.36 3.97
C LEU A 409 -8.27 -1.13 4.71
N GLN A 410 -7.58 0.01 4.60
CA GLN A 410 -8.01 1.27 5.21
C GLN A 410 -9.30 1.79 4.58
N LYS A 411 -9.44 1.69 3.25
CA LYS A 411 -10.70 2.00 2.56
C LYS A 411 -11.84 1.13 3.08
N GLU A 412 -11.61 -0.16 3.25
CA GLU A 412 -12.63 -1.07 3.78
C GLU A 412 -13.07 -0.68 5.20
N ILE A 413 -12.14 -0.28 6.07
CA ILE A 413 -12.48 0.25 7.41
C ILE A 413 -13.34 1.51 7.29
N ILE A 414 -12.98 2.46 6.42
CA ILE A 414 -13.74 3.70 6.18
C ILE A 414 -15.15 3.38 5.66
N ASP A 415 -15.27 2.42 4.73
CA ASP A 415 -16.55 1.99 4.17
C ASP A 415 -17.42 1.27 5.20
N LEU A 416 -16.83 0.46 6.08
CA LEU A 416 -17.55 -0.19 7.17
C LEU A 416 -18.07 0.83 8.19
N LEU A 417 -17.27 1.86 8.51
CA LEU A 417 -17.68 2.97 9.37
C LEU A 417 -18.76 3.85 8.72
N ARG A 418 -18.79 3.94 7.39
CA ARG A 418 -19.85 4.63 6.65
C ARG A 418 -21.12 3.79 6.53
N GLY A 419 -20.99 2.49 6.34
CA GLY A 419 -22.09 1.61 5.97
C GLY A 419 -22.67 1.94 4.59
N GLY A 420 -23.86 1.41 4.30
CA GLY A 420 -24.57 1.66 3.03
C GLY A 420 -25.46 2.92 3.01
N GLY A 421 -25.42 3.73 4.07
CA GLY A 421 -26.27 4.92 4.22
C GLY A 421 -25.58 6.24 3.91
N ASP A 422 -26.33 7.33 4.04
CA ASP A 422 -25.83 8.71 3.86
C ASP A 422 -25.05 9.25 5.07
N ARG A 423 -24.91 8.48 6.15
CA ARG A 423 -24.21 8.87 7.37
C ARG A 423 -23.27 7.77 7.89
N PRO A 424 -22.12 8.12 8.49
CA PRO A 424 -21.54 9.47 8.65
C PRO A 424 -21.29 10.20 7.33
N GLN A 425 -21.35 11.54 7.38
CA GLN A 425 -20.97 12.37 6.23
C GLN A 425 -19.46 12.27 6.02
N LEU A 426 -19.07 11.62 4.92
CA LEU A 426 -17.68 11.38 4.58
C LEU A 426 -17.11 12.59 3.83
N PHE A 427 -16.01 13.14 4.34
CA PHE A 427 -15.27 14.21 3.67
C PHE A 427 -13.84 13.75 3.40
N ILE A 428 -13.50 13.60 2.14
CA ILE A 428 -12.19 13.15 1.68
C ILE A 428 -11.44 14.31 1.04
N VAL A 429 -10.17 14.48 1.39
CA VAL A 429 -9.25 15.38 0.70
C VAL A 429 -8.04 14.59 0.21
N GLY A 430 -7.64 14.82 -1.04
CA GLY A 430 -6.43 14.21 -1.59
C GLY A 430 -6.08 14.70 -2.99
N ASP A 431 -5.03 14.13 -3.56
CA ASP A 431 -4.62 14.37 -4.94
C ASP A 431 -3.88 13.16 -5.50
N ALA A 432 -4.47 12.50 -6.50
CA ALA A 432 -3.88 11.34 -7.17
C ALA A 432 -2.45 11.61 -7.68
N LYS A 433 -2.13 12.86 -8.10
CA LYS A 433 -0.79 13.23 -8.57
C LYS A 433 0.27 13.24 -7.47
N GLN A 434 -0.15 13.20 -6.21
CA GLN A 434 0.72 13.20 -5.02
C GLN A 434 0.82 11.82 -4.36
N SER A 435 0.26 10.76 -4.95
CA SER A 435 0.40 9.40 -4.44
C SER A 435 1.85 8.92 -4.56
N ILE A 436 2.62 9.02 -3.47
CA ILE A 436 4.05 8.67 -3.43
C ILE A 436 4.35 7.48 -2.51
N TYR A 437 3.36 6.98 -1.76
CA TYR A 437 3.54 5.91 -0.77
C TYR A 437 3.16 4.51 -1.26
N ASN A 438 3.28 4.24 -2.57
CA ASN A 438 3.01 2.90 -3.14
C ASN A 438 3.85 1.79 -2.49
N PHE A 439 5.08 2.11 -2.08
CA PHE A 439 5.95 1.19 -1.33
C PHE A 439 5.44 0.82 0.07
N ARG A 440 4.42 1.51 0.58
CA ARG A 440 3.70 1.20 1.83
C ARG A 440 2.32 0.59 1.59
N GLY A 441 2.05 0.14 0.36
CA GLY A 441 0.78 -0.46 -0.05
C GLY A 441 -0.33 0.54 -0.38
N ALA A 442 -0.05 1.85 -0.46
CA ALA A 442 -1.03 2.82 -0.94
C ALA A 442 -1.32 2.60 -2.43
N ALA A 443 -2.61 2.58 -2.80
CA ALA A 443 -3.03 2.30 -4.17
C ALA A 443 -3.84 3.47 -4.71
N VAL A 444 -3.30 4.18 -5.71
CA VAL A 444 -3.97 5.35 -6.32
C VAL A 444 -5.33 4.98 -6.91
N GLU A 445 -5.50 3.72 -7.31
CA GLU A 445 -6.75 3.13 -7.78
C GLU A 445 -7.86 3.24 -6.73
N VAL A 446 -7.53 3.21 -5.43
CA VAL A 446 -8.48 3.42 -4.32
C VAL A 446 -9.03 4.84 -4.36
N PHE A 447 -8.18 5.84 -4.58
CA PHE A 447 -8.60 7.23 -4.73
C PHE A 447 -9.47 7.42 -5.98
N LEU A 448 -9.05 6.87 -7.13
CA LEU A 448 -9.80 6.95 -8.38
C LEU A 448 -11.16 6.25 -8.29
N ARG A 449 -11.25 5.15 -7.53
CA ARG A 449 -12.51 4.48 -7.22
C ARG A 449 -13.41 5.36 -6.35
N ALA A 450 -12.88 5.94 -5.27
CA ALA A 450 -13.64 6.84 -4.42
C ALA A 450 -14.18 8.06 -5.18
N GLN A 451 -13.43 8.59 -6.15
CA GLN A 451 -13.88 9.68 -7.02
C GLN A 451 -15.05 9.31 -7.95
N ARG A 452 -15.29 8.02 -8.20
CA ARG A 452 -16.46 7.54 -8.95
C ARG A 452 -17.66 7.26 -8.03
N GLU A 453 -17.40 6.97 -6.75
CA GLU A 453 -18.41 6.62 -5.75
C GLU A 453 -19.03 7.86 -5.05
N LEU A 454 -18.31 8.99 -5.04
CA LEU A 454 -18.66 10.26 -4.40
C LEU A 454 -18.67 11.38 -5.44
#